data_AF-A0A2D7XDT1-F1
#
_entry.id   AF-A0A2D7XDT1-F1
#
_cell.length_a   1.000
_cell.length_b   1.000
_cell.length_c   1.000
_cell.angle_alpha   90.00
_cell.angle_beta   90.00
_cell.angle_gamma   90.00
#
_symmetry.space_group_name_H-M   'P 1'
#
loop_
_entity.id
_entity.type
_entity.pdbx_description
1 polymer ?
#
loop_
_entity_poly.entity_id
_entity_poly.type
_entity_poly.pdbx_seq_one_letter_code
_entity_poly.pdbx_strand_id
1 'polypeptide(L)'
;MTRNLQNPSPIKRFAVIGNPVAHSKSPQIHAAFAAQTGIQLQYDLLPAPVEEFESIVEQFFAQGGSGLNVTVPFKERAWAMAQGGLTKRARIAGAVNTLWWGDARLHGCNTDGIGLLADFQRLGF
;
A
#
# COMPACT_ATOMS: atom_id res chain seq x y z
N MET A 1 -20.21 -26.93 27.55
CA MET A 1 -20.06 -26.45 26.16
C MET A 1 -19.88 -24.94 26.16
N THR A 2 -18.67 -24.47 26.45
CA THR A 2 -18.33 -23.04 26.44
C THR A 2 -17.64 -22.74 25.12
N ARG A 3 -18.28 -21.95 24.26
CA ARG A 3 -17.69 -21.44 23.02
C ARG A 3 -16.50 -20.56 23.42
N ASN A 4 -15.29 -20.96 23.02
CA ASN A 4 -14.14 -20.08 23.01
C ASN A 4 -14.45 -18.89 22.10
N LEU A 5 -14.68 -17.72 22.68
CA LEU A 5 -14.67 -16.45 21.97
C LEU A 5 -13.22 -16.24 21.53
N GLN A 6 -12.89 -16.64 20.30
CA GLN A 6 -11.67 -16.23 19.65
C GLN A 6 -11.66 -14.71 19.63
N ASN A 7 -10.66 -14.09 20.27
CA ASN A 7 -10.39 -12.66 20.09
C ASN A 7 -10.40 -12.36 18.59
N PRO A 8 -11.13 -11.33 18.11
CA PRO A 8 -11.06 -10.95 16.72
C PRO A 8 -9.59 -10.66 16.40
N SER A 9 -9.10 -11.26 15.30
CA SER A 9 -7.77 -10.93 14.81
C SER A 9 -7.66 -9.40 14.64
N PRO A 10 -6.54 -8.78 15.02
CA PRO A 10 -6.42 -7.33 14.97
C PRO A 10 -6.73 -6.82 13.55
N ILE A 11 -7.54 -5.77 13.46
CA ILE A 11 -7.93 -5.14 12.20
C ILE A 11 -6.65 -4.71 11.47
N LYS A 12 -6.48 -5.17 10.23
CA LYS A 12 -5.29 -4.82 9.44
C LYS A 12 -5.35 -3.34 9.05
N ARG A 13 -4.24 -2.62 9.27
CA ARG A 13 -4.13 -1.19 8.97
C ARG A 13 -3.39 -0.96 7.66
N PHE A 14 -4.01 -0.23 6.76
CA PHE A 14 -3.47 0.19 5.48
C PHE A 14 -3.55 1.71 5.34
N ALA A 15 -2.78 2.28 4.43
CA ALA A 15 -2.88 3.69 4.11
C ALA A 15 -2.40 3.98 2.69
N VAL A 16 -2.64 5.21 2.24
CA VAL A 16 -1.97 5.82 1.09
C VAL A 16 -1.15 7.02 1.56
N ILE A 17 0.16 7.02 1.25
CA ILE A 17 1.08 8.11 1.54
C ILE A 17 1.38 8.94 0.28
N GLY A 18 1.40 10.26 0.43
CA GLY A 18 1.61 11.18 -0.69
C GLY A 18 1.65 12.65 -0.29
N ASN A 19 1.99 13.51 -1.26
CA ASN A 19 1.96 14.95 -1.09
C ASN A 19 1.62 15.70 -2.39
N PRO A 20 0.43 16.32 -2.51
CA PRO A 20 -0.71 16.22 -1.61
C PRO A 20 -1.43 14.86 -1.76
N VAL A 21 -1.94 14.30 -0.66
CA VAL A 21 -2.69 13.03 -0.67
C VAL A 21 -4.19 13.19 -0.37
N ALA A 22 -4.62 14.36 0.09
CA ALA A 22 -5.99 14.62 0.56
C ALA A 22 -7.09 14.31 -0.47
N HIS A 23 -6.77 14.40 -1.77
CA HIS A 23 -7.72 14.12 -2.85
C HIS A 23 -7.72 12.66 -3.32
N SER A 24 -6.97 11.77 -2.66
CA SER A 24 -6.94 10.37 -3.03
C SER A 24 -8.30 9.71 -2.79
N LYS A 25 -8.79 8.98 -3.79
CA LYS A 25 -10.01 8.16 -3.70
C LYS A 25 -9.74 6.77 -3.11
N SER A 26 -8.47 6.41 -2.88
CA SER A 26 -8.11 5.07 -2.37
C SER A 26 -8.87 4.69 -1.09
N PRO A 27 -9.03 5.56 -0.07
CA PRO A 27 -9.80 5.19 1.13
C PRO A 27 -11.23 4.76 0.81
N GLN A 28 -11.91 5.46 -0.11
CA GLN A 28 -13.28 5.15 -0.51
C GLN A 28 -13.34 3.82 -1.28
N ILE A 29 -12.39 3.60 -2.19
CA ILE A 29 -12.28 2.36 -2.97
C ILE A 29 -12.03 1.16 -2.05
N HIS A 30 -11.09 1.28 -1.11
CA HIS A 30 -10.75 0.19 -0.19
C HIS A 30 -11.84 -0.07 0.85
N ALA A 31 -12.54 0.97 1.32
CA ALA A 31 -13.73 0.80 2.17
C ALA A 31 -14.87 0.09 1.44
N ALA A 32 -15.14 0.45 0.18
CA ALA A 32 -16.15 -0.22 -0.64
C ALA A 32 -15.77 -1.70 -0.89
N PHE A 33 -14.50 -1.97 -1.18
CA PHE A 33 -13.99 -3.34 -1.31
C PHE A 33 -14.19 -4.15 -0.01
N ALA A 34 -13.77 -3.59 1.12
CA ALA A 34 -13.92 -4.21 2.44
C ALA A 34 -15.37 -4.59 2.75
N ALA A 35 -16.32 -3.70 2.47
CA ALA A 35 -17.75 -3.93 2.66
C ALA A 35 -18.28 -5.04 1.73
N GLN A 36 -17.87 -5.07 0.46
CA GLN A 36 -18.30 -6.06 -0.52
C GLN A 36 -17.78 -7.46 -0.21
N THR A 37 -16.57 -7.58 0.33
CA THR A 37 -15.91 -8.86 0.57
C THR A 37 -16.02 -9.34 2.02
N GLY A 38 -16.60 -8.55 2.92
CA GLY A 38 -16.64 -8.84 4.36
C GLY A 38 -15.26 -8.83 5.04
N ILE A 39 -14.26 -8.17 4.43
CA ILE A 39 -12.91 -8.09 4.98
C ILE A 39 -12.85 -6.90 5.94
N GLN A 40 -12.46 -7.15 7.19
CA GLN A 40 -12.22 -6.08 8.15
C GLN A 40 -10.83 -5.48 7.95
N LEU A 41 -10.78 -4.19 7.59
CA LEU A 41 -9.55 -3.42 7.44
C LEU A 41 -9.80 -1.94 7.77
N GLN A 42 -8.72 -1.24 8.12
CA GLN A 42 -8.66 0.22 8.19
C GLN A 42 -7.80 0.72 7.02
N TYR A 43 -8.23 1.79 6.36
CA TYR A 43 -7.48 2.40 5.26
C TYR A 43 -7.48 3.92 5.39
N ASP A 44 -6.31 4.50 5.66
CA ASP A 44 -6.18 5.93 5.96
C ASP A 44 -5.47 6.74 4.86
N LEU A 45 -5.63 8.06 4.92
CA LEU A 45 -4.77 9.01 4.22
C LEU A 45 -3.58 9.35 5.11
N LEU A 46 -2.37 9.30 4.57
CA LEU A 46 -1.14 9.62 5.27
C LEU A 46 -0.41 10.76 4.55
N PRO A 47 -0.71 12.03 4.85
CA PRO A 47 0.04 13.15 4.31
C PRO A 47 1.48 13.09 4.79
N ALA A 48 2.44 13.30 3.89
CA ALA A 48 3.85 13.33 4.24
C ALA A 48 4.54 14.56 3.62
N PRO A 49 5.16 15.45 4.42
CA PRO A 49 6.14 16.40 3.91
C PRO A 49 7.20 15.70 3.08
N VAL A 50 7.80 16.40 2.11
CA VAL A 50 8.76 15.75 1.20
C VAL A 50 9.96 15.23 2.00
N GLU A 51 10.39 15.96 3.00
CA GLU A 51 11.57 15.67 3.80
C GLU A 51 11.36 14.51 4.80
N GLU A 52 10.11 14.16 5.09
CA GLU A 52 9.74 13.23 6.16
C GLU A 52 9.20 11.89 5.64
N PHE A 53 9.24 11.67 4.32
CA PHE A 53 8.65 10.47 3.72
C PHE A 53 9.18 9.15 4.33
N GLU A 54 10.49 8.93 4.38
CA GLU A 54 11.06 7.67 4.86
C GLU A 54 10.73 7.44 6.34
N SER A 55 10.84 8.48 7.17
CA SER A 55 10.57 8.37 8.61
C SER A 55 9.10 8.06 8.89
N ILE A 56 8.17 8.63 8.11
CA ILE A 56 6.74 8.33 8.21
C ILE A 56 6.45 6.89 7.76
N VAL A 57 7.09 6.42 6.68
CA VAL A 57 6.98 5.03 6.23
C VAL A 57 7.44 4.06 7.32
N GLU A 58 8.61 4.30 7.91
CA GLU A 58 9.17 3.48 9.00
C GLU A 58 8.26 3.46 10.22
N GLN A 59 7.80 4.64 10.67
CA GLN A 59 6.86 4.75 11.79
C GLN A 59 5.55 4.03 11.53
N PHE A 60 5.00 4.13 10.31
CA PHE A 60 3.76 3.46 9.95
C PHE A 60 3.88 1.93 10.12
N PHE A 61 4.98 1.34 9.65
CA PHE A 61 5.22 -0.10 9.81
C PHE A 61 5.57 -0.47 11.26
N ALA A 62 6.35 0.34 11.97
CA ALA A 62 6.68 0.12 13.39
C ALA A 62 5.43 0.12 14.29
N GLN A 63 4.40 0.88 13.91
CA GLN A 63 3.09 0.92 14.59
C GLN A 63 2.13 -0.19 14.14
N GLY A 64 2.59 -1.22 13.41
CA GLY A 64 1.77 -2.36 12.99
C GLY A 64 1.03 -2.18 11.66
N GLY A 65 1.47 -1.24 10.80
CA GLY A 65 0.96 -1.10 9.44
C GLY A 65 1.13 -2.39 8.63
N SER A 66 0.07 -2.85 7.98
CA SER A 66 0.06 -4.09 7.19
C SER A 66 0.44 -3.88 5.73
N GLY A 67 0.24 -2.67 5.19
CA GLY A 67 0.62 -2.32 3.82
C GLY A 67 0.38 -0.84 3.54
N LEU A 68 1.14 -0.28 2.61
CA LEU A 68 1.15 1.15 2.34
C LEU A 68 1.17 1.39 0.83
N ASN A 69 0.14 2.04 0.30
CA ASN A 69 0.19 2.57 -1.06
C ASN A 69 0.98 3.87 -1.10
N VAL A 70 1.75 4.05 -2.15
CA VAL A 70 2.61 5.21 -2.35
C VAL A 70 2.18 5.93 -3.62
N THR A 71 1.91 7.23 -3.50
CA THR A 71 1.59 8.09 -4.63
C THR A 71 2.64 9.19 -4.79
N VAL A 72 2.42 10.10 -5.74
CA VAL A 72 3.31 11.23 -6.02
C VAL A 72 3.62 12.03 -4.74
N PRO A 73 4.85 12.55 -4.58
CA PRO A 73 6.01 12.40 -5.46
C PRO A 73 6.94 11.22 -5.07
N PHE A 74 6.48 10.25 -4.26
CA PHE A 74 7.39 9.39 -3.49
C PHE A 74 7.73 8.03 -4.10
N LYS A 75 7.24 7.71 -5.31
CA LYS A 75 7.36 6.35 -5.85
C LYS A 75 8.81 5.88 -6.08
N GLU A 76 9.70 6.78 -6.48
CA GLU A 76 11.14 6.46 -6.66
C GLU A 76 11.85 6.26 -5.32
N ARG A 77 11.49 7.06 -4.30
CA ARG A 77 12.04 6.91 -2.94
C ARG A 77 11.57 5.62 -2.28
N ALA A 78 10.30 5.26 -2.45
CA ALA A 78 9.78 3.97 -2.03
C ALA A 78 10.53 2.80 -2.71
N TRP A 79 10.91 2.96 -3.98
CA TRP A 79 11.73 1.99 -4.70
C TRP A 79 13.14 1.88 -4.11
N ALA A 80 13.75 3.00 -3.73
CA ALA A 80 15.05 3.02 -3.05
C ALA A 80 14.99 2.36 -1.66
N MET A 81 13.91 2.55 -0.88
CA MET A 81 13.74 1.91 0.42
C MET A 81 13.60 0.38 0.31
N ALA A 82 12.91 -0.11 -0.73
CA ALA A 82 12.52 -1.52 -0.84
C ALA A 82 13.51 -2.41 -1.61
N GLN A 83 14.77 -1.99 -1.82
CA GLN A 83 15.76 -2.69 -2.67
C GLN A 83 15.90 -4.20 -2.36
N GLY A 84 15.83 -4.57 -1.08
CA GLY A 84 15.92 -5.95 -0.63
C GLY A 84 14.70 -6.83 -0.95
N GLY A 85 13.57 -6.24 -1.34
CA GLY A 85 12.29 -6.91 -1.55
C GLY A 85 11.51 -6.47 -2.82
N LEU A 86 12.19 -5.88 -3.81
CA LEU A 86 11.52 -5.45 -5.05
C LEU A 86 11.06 -6.63 -5.91
N THR A 87 9.81 -6.57 -6.35
CA THR A 87 9.28 -7.42 -7.44
C THR A 87 9.98 -7.10 -8.78
N LYS A 88 9.98 -8.05 -9.72
CA LYS A 88 10.56 -7.84 -11.07
C LYS A 88 10.01 -6.58 -11.76
N ARG A 89 8.69 -6.37 -11.68
CA ARG A 89 8.03 -5.18 -12.27
C ARG A 89 8.43 -3.87 -11.60
N ALA A 90 8.61 -3.84 -10.28
CA ALA A 90 9.12 -2.65 -9.60
C ALA A 90 10.58 -2.35 -9.99
N ARG A 91 11.42 -3.38 -10.16
CA ARG A 91 12.80 -3.19 -10.66
C ARG A 91 12.83 -2.55 -12.03
N ILE A 92 11.99 -3.03 -12.97
CA ILE A 92 11.90 -2.48 -14.33
C ILE A 92 11.36 -1.05 -14.32
N ALA A 93 10.33 -0.79 -13.52
CA ALA A 93 9.67 0.52 -13.49
C ALA A 93 10.49 1.63 -12.80
N GLY A 94 11.49 1.28 -11.98
CA GLY A 94 12.23 2.27 -11.18
C GLY A 94 11.37 2.98 -10.12
N ALA A 95 10.18 2.46 -9.82
CA ALA A 95 9.18 3.11 -8.99
C ALA A 95 8.36 2.07 -8.23
N VAL A 96 7.88 2.40 -7.03
CA VAL A 96 7.02 1.56 -6.18
C VAL A 96 5.75 2.33 -5.80
N ASN A 97 4.58 1.73 -6.01
CA ASN A 97 3.28 2.27 -5.60
C ASN A 97 2.66 1.48 -4.43
N THR A 98 3.29 0.38 -4.01
CA THR A 98 2.79 -0.52 -2.96
C THR A 98 3.94 -1.10 -2.16
N LEU A 99 3.91 -0.91 -0.84
CA LEU A 99 4.88 -1.40 0.14
C LEU A 99 4.21 -2.33 1.15
N TRP A 100 4.93 -3.35 1.63
CA TRP A 100 4.52 -4.19 2.76
C TRP A 100 5.75 -4.82 3.44
N TRP A 101 5.61 -5.20 4.71
CA TRP A 101 6.63 -5.94 5.43
C TRP A 101 6.40 -7.45 5.28
N GLY A 102 7.47 -8.21 5.02
CA GLY A 102 7.43 -9.67 4.87
C GLY A 102 8.84 -10.23 4.85
N ASP A 103 9.04 -11.50 5.23
CA ASP A 103 10.36 -12.16 5.19
C ASP A 103 11.51 -11.31 5.78
N ALA A 104 11.23 -10.64 6.90
CA ALA A 104 12.13 -9.72 7.62
C ALA A 104 12.67 -8.54 6.79
N ARG A 105 11.96 -8.11 5.74
CA ARG A 105 12.36 -6.98 4.88
C ARG A 105 11.16 -6.18 4.38
N LEU A 106 11.46 -4.98 3.87
CA LEU A 106 10.49 -4.17 3.14
C LEU A 106 10.39 -4.64 1.69
N HIS A 107 9.18 -4.99 1.27
CA HIS A 107 8.88 -5.35 -0.11
C HIS A 107 8.25 -4.18 -0.88
N GLY A 108 8.54 -4.13 -2.18
CA GLY A 108 8.09 -3.08 -3.08
C GLY A 108 7.55 -3.61 -4.40
N CYS A 109 6.39 -3.10 -4.78
CA CYS A 109 5.69 -3.45 -6.01
C CYS A 109 5.26 -2.19 -6.78
N ASN A 110 5.24 -2.30 -8.10
CA ASN A 110 4.55 -1.36 -8.97
C ASN A 110 3.45 -2.10 -9.74
N THR A 111 2.20 -1.67 -9.59
CA THR A 111 1.05 -2.26 -10.32
C THR A 111 0.55 -1.39 -11.47
N ASP A 112 1.01 -0.15 -11.62
CA ASP A 112 0.46 0.80 -12.59
C ASP A 112 0.68 0.35 -14.03
N GLY A 113 1.87 -0.20 -14.33
CA GLY A 113 2.20 -0.69 -15.68
C GLY A 113 1.33 -1.87 -16.13
N ILE A 114 1.02 -2.79 -15.20
CA ILE A 114 0.13 -3.92 -15.49
C ILE A 114 -1.31 -3.43 -15.58
N GLY A 115 -1.73 -2.51 -14.72
CA GLY A 115 -3.07 -1.91 -14.75
C GLY A 115 -3.37 -1.28 -16.11
N LEU A 116 -2.43 -0.50 -16.65
CA LEU A 116 -2.58 0.13 -17.97
C LEU A 116 -2.68 -0.91 -19.09
N LEU A 117 -1.81 -1.93 -19.10
CA LEU A 117 -1.84 -2.97 -20.13
C LEU A 117 -3.15 -3.77 -20.08
N ALA A 118 -3.61 -4.12 -18.88
CA ALA A 118 -4.88 -4.81 -18.70
C ALA A 118 -6.07 -3.97 -19.19
N ASP A 119 -6.02 -2.66 -18.99
CA ASP A 119 -7.04 -1.76 -19.53
C ASP A 119 -7.02 -1.69 -21.06
N PHE A 120 -5.84 -1.63 -21.70
CA PHE A 120 -5.75 -1.70 -23.17
C PHE A 120 -6.34 -3.00 -23.71
N GLN A 121 -5.98 -4.14 -23.12
CA GLN A 121 -6.51 -5.44 -23.51
C GLN A 121 -8.03 -5.52 -23.33
N ARG A 122 -8.56 -5.00 -22.21
CA ARG A 122 -9.99 -4.97 -21.93
C ARG A 122 -10.76 -4.10 -22.93
N LEU A 123 -10.13 -3.03 -23.43
CA LEU A 123 -10.72 -2.11 -24.41
C LEU A 123 -10.49 -2.54 -25.87
N GLY A 124 -9.74 -3.63 -26.10
CA GLY A 124 -9.51 -4.19 -27.45
C GLY A 124 -8.54 -3.39 -28.30
N PHE A 125 -7.58 -2.69 -27.69
CA PHE A 125 -6.43 -2.09 -28.38
C PHE A 125 -5.34 -3.13 -28.70
#